data_AF-A0A6H5GH75-F1
#
_entry.id   AF-A0A6H5GH75-F1
#
_cell.length_a   1.000
_cell.length_b   1.000
_cell.length_c   1.000
_cell.angle_alpha   90.00
_cell.angle_beta   90.00
_cell.angle_gamma   90.00
#
_symmetry.space_group_name_H-M   'P 1'
#
loop_
_entity.id
_entity.type
_entity.pdbx_description
1 polymer ?
#
loop_
_entity_poly.entity_id
_entity_poly.type
_entity_poly.pdbx_seq_one_letter_code
_entity_poly.pdbx_strand_id
1 'polypeptide(L)'
;MSPWPVLSFLLLAVCSTSEANPQDCHATAFIGITYRDREGSEISIKSEIGVFAEGYALAASGELYRAYDGFGDLGCATPWQNTSYQRVALVRRGGCTVETKIENAIRENASAVIIYNNRDSLRLSRMKIASKYRGLISVVFTYKWKGDELIMLLDSGVPVLLDLSVANPCVTDNFQHDRNMQLVSISFLCFIVLTISLAWLVFYHVQRYRDIQARERKAGGYTEADEKALKAIPTKTIKANDKLVLDESECCAICIDPYKAADIVRTL
;
A
#
# COMPACT_ATOMS: atom_id res chain seq x y z
N MET A 1 9.27 45.25 -6.24
CA MET A 1 8.23 44.38 -5.63
C MET A 1 8.49 42.96 -6.10
N SER A 2 9.31 42.25 -5.33
CA SER A 2 9.65 40.83 -5.54
C SER A 2 8.56 39.97 -4.92
N PRO A 3 8.09 38.90 -5.57
CA PRO A 3 7.21 37.96 -4.92
C PRO A 3 7.99 36.75 -4.33
N TRP A 4 7.84 36.57 -3.02
CA TRP A 4 7.67 35.32 -2.29
C TRP A 4 8.91 34.52 -1.83
N PRO A 5 9.15 34.45 -0.50
CA PRO A 5 9.71 33.31 0.19
C PRO A 5 8.57 32.54 0.90
N VAL A 6 8.01 31.48 0.29
CA VAL A 6 7.01 30.63 0.98
C VAL A 6 7.28 29.13 0.82
N LEU A 7 8.40 28.74 0.20
CA LEU A 7 8.72 27.32 -0.04
C LEU A 7 9.53 26.64 1.08
N SER A 8 9.80 27.31 2.20
CA SER A 8 10.67 26.76 3.25
C SER A 8 9.93 26.16 4.46
N PHE A 9 8.60 26.21 4.54
CA PHE A 9 7.86 25.77 5.74
C PHE A 9 7.17 24.39 5.62
N LEU A 10 7.17 23.76 4.45
CA LEU A 10 6.43 22.51 4.22
C LEU A 10 7.25 21.22 4.37
N LEU A 11 8.56 21.31 4.62
CA LEU A 11 9.46 20.15 4.72
C LEU A 11 9.80 19.71 6.17
N LEU A 12 9.33 20.43 7.19
CA LEU A 12 9.65 20.12 8.59
C LEU A 12 8.55 19.39 9.37
N ALA A 13 7.39 19.09 8.77
CA ALA A 13 6.23 18.55 9.48
C ALA A 13 5.97 17.04 9.26
N VAL A 14 6.91 16.29 8.67
CA VAL A 14 6.78 14.82 8.54
C VAL A 14 7.92 14.13 9.29
N CYS A 15 8.08 14.49 10.55
CA CYS A 15 8.71 13.62 11.53
C CYS A 15 7.82 13.62 12.77
N SER A 16 6.61 13.08 12.62
CA SER A 16 5.83 12.66 13.77
C SER A 16 6.55 11.46 14.37
N THR A 17 7.41 11.72 15.34
CA THR A 17 7.83 10.71 16.32
C THR A 17 6.57 10.25 17.03
N SER A 18 5.95 9.17 16.54
CA SER A 18 4.90 8.51 17.31
C SER A 18 5.58 7.95 18.56
N GLU A 19 5.32 8.56 19.71
CA GLU A 19 5.62 7.93 20.99
C GLU A 19 4.98 6.53 20.96
N ALA A 20 5.80 5.51 21.15
CA ALA A 20 5.35 4.13 21.17
C ALA A 20 4.27 4.00 22.26
N ASN A 21 3.03 3.76 21.84
CA ASN A 21 1.92 3.53 22.75
C ASN A 21 2.27 2.28 23.59
N PRO A 22 2.30 2.34 24.93
CA PRO A 22 2.60 1.19 25.79
C PRO A 22 1.66 -0.01 25.62
N GLN A 23 0.60 0.12 24.81
CA GLN A 23 -0.30 -0.96 24.43
C GLN A 23 0.19 -1.86 23.29
N ASP A 24 1.30 -1.53 22.60
CA ASP A 24 1.75 -2.28 21.41
C ASP A 24 2.94 -3.23 21.67
N CYS A 25 3.10 -3.71 22.90
CA CYS A 25 4.13 -4.70 23.23
C CYS A 25 3.56 -6.10 23.50
N HIS A 26 4.35 -7.14 23.22
CA HIS A 26 4.03 -8.55 23.52
C HIS A 26 5.13 -9.19 24.35
N ALA A 27 4.74 -10.21 25.11
CA ALA A 27 5.69 -11.12 25.71
C ALA A 27 6.12 -12.21 24.71
N THR A 28 7.43 -12.37 24.52
CA THR A 28 8.02 -13.54 23.84
C THR A 28 8.19 -14.69 24.83
N ALA A 29 8.26 -15.91 24.30
CA ALA A 29 8.34 -17.13 25.07
C ALA A 29 9.60 -17.92 24.69
N PHE A 30 10.32 -18.38 25.70
CA PHE A 30 11.23 -19.48 25.54
C PHE A 30 10.45 -20.79 25.48
N ILE A 31 10.72 -21.58 24.44
CA ILE A 31 10.29 -22.97 24.34
C ILE A 31 11.52 -23.82 24.65
N GLY A 32 11.56 -24.38 25.85
CA GLY A 32 12.56 -25.35 26.30
C GLY A 32 12.05 -26.77 26.06
N ILE A 33 12.80 -27.59 25.33
CA ILE A 33 12.55 -29.01 25.17
C ILE A 33 13.64 -29.81 25.89
N THR A 34 13.24 -30.87 26.57
CA THR A 34 14.14 -31.85 27.15
C THR A 34 13.67 -33.24 26.73
N TYR A 35 14.54 -34.01 26.08
CA TYR A 35 14.24 -35.37 25.65
C TYR A 35 15.49 -36.25 25.72
N ARG A 36 15.28 -37.57 25.75
CA ARG A 36 16.38 -38.54 25.75
C ARG A 36 16.61 -39.05 24.34
N ASP A 37 17.83 -38.91 23.84
CA ASP A 37 18.20 -39.42 22.53
C ASP A 37 18.32 -40.96 22.54
N ARG A 38 18.46 -41.57 21.36
CA ARG A 38 18.64 -43.02 21.16
C ARG A 38 19.84 -43.59 21.90
N GLU A 39 20.87 -42.78 22.10
CA GLU A 39 22.09 -43.14 22.86
C GLU A 39 21.89 -43.05 24.38
N GLY A 40 20.73 -42.58 24.85
CA GLY A 40 20.41 -42.42 26.26
C GLY A 40 20.81 -41.08 26.87
N SER A 41 21.52 -40.23 26.11
CA SER A 41 21.89 -38.88 26.51
C SER A 41 20.67 -37.96 26.60
N GLU A 42 20.58 -37.18 27.68
CA GLU A 42 19.53 -36.17 27.84
C GLU A 42 19.94 -34.88 27.13
N ILE A 43 19.13 -34.47 26.16
CA ILE A 43 19.33 -33.26 25.37
C ILE A 43 18.32 -32.22 25.85
N SER A 44 18.81 -31.06 26.29
CA SER A 44 17.96 -29.92 26.66
C SER A 44 18.29 -28.73 25.76
N ILE A 45 17.28 -28.21 25.07
CA ILE A 45 17.40 -27.11 24.11
C ILE A 45 16.38 -26.05 24.48
N LYS A 46 16.83 -24.80 24.63
CA LYS A 46 15.96 -23.66 24.92
C LYS A 46 16.08 -22.64 23.79
N SER A 47 14.93 -22.22 23.23
CA SER A 47 14.91 -21.28 22.10
C SER A 47 13.82 -20.22 22.27
N GLU A 48 14.14 -18.95 21.99
CA GLU A 48 13.17 -17.84 21.98
C GLU A 48 12.42 -17.81 20.63
N ILE A 49 11.45 -18.70 20.48
CA ILE A 49 10.73 -18.94 19.22
C ILE A 49 9.23 -19.04 19.43
N GLY A 50 8.74 -18.55 20.56
CA GLY A 50 7.32 -18.46 20.88
C GLY A 50 6.91 -17.04 21.20
N VAL A 51 5.60 -16.77 21.08
CA VAL A 51 4.97 -15.52 21.53
C VAL A 51 3.76 -15.88 22.38
N PHE A 52 3.65 -15.29 23.57
CA PHE A 52 2.47 -15.49 24.42
C PHE A 52 1.26 -14.76 23.85
N ALA A 53 0.08 -15.32 24.09
CA ALA A 53 -1.16 -14.59 23.86
C ALA A 53 -1.23 -13.32 24.73
N GLU A 54 -1.94 -12.30 24.23
CA GLU A 54 -1.96 -10.97 24.86
C GLU A 54 -2.52 -11.00 26.28
N GLY A 55 -1.67 -10.81 27.28
CA GLY A 55 -2.03 -10.87 28.69
C GLY A 55 -1.95 -12.26 29.34
N TYR A 56 -1.34 -13.26 28.69
CA TYR A 56 -1.27 -14.66 29.13
C TYR A 56 0.17 -15.17 29.26
N ALA A 57 1.09 -14.32 29.72
CA ALA A 57 2.50 -14.63 29.88
C ALA A 57 2.79 -15.40 31.18
N LEU A 58 2.23 -16.61 31.31
CA LEU A 58 2.43 -17.48 32.47
C LEU A 58 3.38 -18.62 32.11
N ALA A 59 4.39 -18.84 32.95
CA ALA A 59 5.28 -19.98 32.82
C ALA A 59 4.49 -21.28 33.05
N ALA A 60 4.82 -22.31 32.29
CA ALA A 60 4.17 -23.62 32.37
C ALA A 60 5.13 -24.70 31.88
N SER A 61 5.10 -25.85 32.53
CA SER A 61 5.88 -27.01 32.13
C SER A 61 4.98 -28.24 32.08
N GLY A 62 5.44 -29.27 31.37
CA GLY A 62 4.73 -30.53 31.29
C GLY A 62 5.21 -31.43 30.15
N GLU A 63 4.72 -32.67 30.15
CA GLU A 63 4.97 -33.60 29.05
C GLU A 63 4.21 -33.14 27.80
N LEU A 64 4.93 -33.06 26.68
CA LEU A 64 4.36 -32.68 25.40
C LEU A 64 3.46 -33.78 24.86
N TYR A 65 2.28 -33.42 24.38
CA TYR A 65 1.40 -34.36 23.71
C TYR A 65 0.72 -33.75 22.49
N ARG A 66 0.38 -34.62 21.54
CA ARG A 66 -0.30 -34.25 20.29
C ARG A 66 -1.81 -34.20 20.53
N ALA A 67 -2.44 -33.08 20.20
CA ALA A 67 -3.89 -32.93 20.19
C ALA A 67 -4.50 -33.54 18.91
N TYR A 68 -4.47 -34.87 18.81
CA TYR A 68 -4.95 -35.60 17.64
C TYR A 68 -6.47 -35.73 17.66
N ASP A 69 -7.14 -35.28 16.59
CA ASP A 69 -8.60 -35.31 16.47
C ASP A 69 -9.11 -36.23 15.33
N GLY A 70 -8.28 -37.16 14.87
CA GLY A 70 -8.59 -38.08 13.76
C GLY A 70 -8.27 -37.52 12.38
N PHE A 71 -8.20 -36.19 12.23
CA PHE A 71 -7.84 -35.50 10.98
C PHE A 71 -6.47 -34.80 11.04
N GLY A 72 -5.70 -35.08 12.11
CA GLY A 72 -4.38 -34.52 12.38
C GLY A 72 -4.34 -33.79 13.71
N ASP A 73 -3.42 -32.82 13.82
CA ASP A 73 -3.14 -32.13 15.07
C ASP A 73 -4.00 -30.87 15.24
N LEU A 74 -5.23 -30.89 14.74
CA LEU A 74 -6.08 -29.70 14.72
C LEU A 74 -6.69 -29.39 16.09
N GLY A 75 -6.77 -30.35 17.01
CA GLY A 75 -7.32 -30.13 18.35
C GLY A 75 -8.76 -29.58 18.34
N CYS A 76 -9.56 -29.91 17.34
CA CYS A 76 -10.93 -29.41 17.23
C CYS A 76 -11.95 -30.30 17.94
N ALA A 77 -11.65 -31.59 18.09
CA ALA A 77 -12.48 -32.55 18.85
C ALA A 77 -11.65 -33.24 19.93
N THR A 78 -12.33 -33.59 21.04
CA THR A 78 -11.84 -34.40 22.16
C THR A 78 -12.52 -35.78 22.11
N PRO A 79 -11.95 -36.85 22.71
CA PRO A 79 -10.79 -36.89 23.61
C PRO A 79 -9.44 -36.98 22.90
N TRP A 80 -8.43 -36.35 23.48
CA TRP A 80 -7.03 -36.55 23.11
C TRP A 80 -6.49 -37.67 24.01
N GLN A 81 -6.06 -38.80 23.44
CA GLN A 81 -5.74 -40.04 24.18
C GLN A 81 -4.89 -39.77 25.46
N ASN A 82 -5.38 -40.24 26.62
CA ASN A 82 -5.09 -39.69 27.95
C ASN A 82 -4.32 -40.65 28.88
N THR A 83 -3.32 -40.19 29.67
CA THR A 83 -2.62 -40.97 30.73
C THR A 83 -1.76 -40.20 31.77
N SER A 84 -1.52 -38.88 31.73
CA SER A 84 -0.52 -38.21 32.61
C SER A 84 -0.94 -36.81 33.06
N TYR A 85 -0.50 -36.41 34.25
CA TYR A 85 -0.74 -35.09 34.85
C TYR A 85 0.30 -34.07 34.38
N GLN A 86 -0.08 -32.80 34.26
CA GLN A 86 0.78 -31.68 33.88
C GLN A 86 1.35 -31.82 32.45
N ARG A 87 0.50 -31.52 31.47
CA ARG A 87 0.76 -31.73 30.04
C ARG A 87 0.70 -30.46 29.22
N VAL A 88 1.49 -30.40 28.15
CA VAL A 88 1.48 -29.28 27.19
C VAL A 88 0.93 -29.76 25.84
N ALA A 89 -0.21 -29.21 25.45
CA ALA A 89 -0.90 -29.59 24.21
C ALA A 89 -0.23 -28.94 22.99
N LEU A 90 0.11 -29.72 21.98
CA LEU A 90 0.55 -29.21 20.68
C LEU A 90 -0.58 -29.27 19.67
N VAL A 91 -0.93 -28.11 19.12
CA VAL A 91 -2.06 -27.92 18.20
C VAL A 91 -1.64 -27.11 16.98
N ARG A 92 -2.08 -27.52 15.79
CA ARG A 92 -1.90 -26.77 14.55
C ARG A 92 -2.95 -25.67 14.41
N ARG A 93 -2.54 -24.51 13.89
CA ARG A 93 -3.45 -23.42 13.51
C ARG A 93 -4.38 -23.81 12.35
N GLY A 94 -5.65 -23.39 12.42
CA GLY A 94 -6.68 -23.68 11.40
C GLY A 94 -7.69 -24.75 11.81
N GLY A 95 -8.62 -25.11 10.93
CA GLY A 95 -9.69 -26.09 11.18
C GLY A 95 -10.86 -25.54 12.01
N CYS A 96 -10.57 -25.06 13.22
CA CYS A 96 -11.51 -24.43 14.15
C CYS A 96 -10.89 -23.17 14.78
N THR A 97 -11.68 -22.45 15.58
CA THR A 97 -11.23 -21.22 16.27
C THR A 97 -10.15 -21.51 17.31
N VAL A 98 -9.35 -20.49 17.65
CA VAL A 98 -8.30 -20.63 18.67
C VAL A 98 -8.92 -20.89 20.04
N GLU A 99 -10.06 -20.27 20.33
CA GLU A 99 -10.81 -20.44 21.55
C GLU A 99 -11.25 -21.88 21.76
N THR A 100 -11.78 -22.54 20.72
CA THR A 100 -12.19 -23.95 20.81
C THR A 100 -11.01 -24.85 21.15
N LYS A 101 -9.83 -24.60 20.56
CA LYS A 101 -8.61 -25.37 20.86
C LYS A 101 -8.20 -25.20 22.32
N ILE A 102 -8.30 -23.99 22.85
CA ILE A 102 -7.98 -23.67 24.25
C ILE A 102 -8.98 -24.31 25.20
N GLU A 103 -10.28 -24.24 24.90
CA GLU A 103 -11.33 -24.89 25.69
C GLU A 103 -11.15 -26.41 25.74
N ASN A 104 -10.80 -27.02 24.61
CA ASN A 104 -10.47 -28.44 24.54
C ASN A 104 -9.21 -28.76 25.37
N ALA A 105 -8.16 -27.94 25.30
CA ALA A 105 -6.95 -28.15 26.09
C ALA A 105 -7.19 -28.03 27.61
N ILE A 106 -8.05 -27.09 28.02
CA ILE A 106 -8.48 -26.98 29.42
C ILE A 106 -9.29 -28.22 29.84
N ARG A 107 -10.18 -28.72 28.98
CA ARG A 107 -10.98 -29.94 29.24
C ARG A 107 -10.10 -31.17 29.43
N GLU A 108 -8.97 -31.23 28.72
CA GLU A 108 -7.96 -32.29 28.82
C GLU A 108 -6.90 -32.01 29.91
N ASN A 109 -7.14 -31.06 30.83
CA ASN A 109 -6.25 -30.70 31.94
C ASN A 109 -4.81 -30.35 31.51
N ALA A 110 -4.65 -29.70 30.35
CA ALA A 110 -3.35 -29.20 29.92
C ALA A 110 -2.91 -27.98 30.76
N SER A 111 -1.65 -27.93 31.16
CA SER A 111 -1.04 -26.76 31.81
C SER A 111 -0.77 -25.63 30.81
N ALA A 112 -0.54 -25.98 29.55
CA ALA A 112 -0.33 -25.04 28.47
C ALA A 112 -0.76 -25.61 27.11
N VAL A 113 -0.94 -24.72 26.14
CA VAL A 113 -1.17 -25.06 24.74
C VAL A 113 -0.21 -24.28 23.84
N ILE A 114 0.50 -25.01 22.99
CA ILE A 114 1.35 -24.49 21.93
C ILE A 114 0.59 -24.58 20.61
N ILE A 115 0.32 -23.44 20.00
CA ILE A 115 -0.35 -23.33 18.71
C ILE A 115 0.69 -23.01 17.64
N TYR A 116 1.05 -24.00 16.84
CA TYR A 116 2.02 -23.82 15.76
C TYR A 116 1.32 -23.39 14.46
N ASN A 117 1.98 -22.51 13.69
CA ASN A 117 1.44 -22.02 12.43
C ASN A 117 1.33 -23.15 11.38
N ASN A 118 0.33 -23.04 10.51
CA ASN A 118 0.12 -23.97 9.40
C ASN A 118 0.85 -23.57 8.11
N ARG A 119 1.49 -22.39 8.09
CA ARG A 119 2.24 -21.85 6.97
C ARG A 119 3.57 -21.30 7.47
N ASP A 120 4.58 -21.35 6.63
CA ASP A 120 5.85 -20.69 6.93
C ASP A 120 5.66 -19.19 6.96
N SER A 121 6.11 -18.59 8.05
CA SER A 121 6.06 -17.15 8.25
C SER A 121 7.34 -16.74 8.95
N LEU A 122 7.92 -15.63 8.52
CA LEU A 122 9.05 -15.00 9.23
C LEU A 122 8.59 -14.29 10.52
N ARG A 123 7.27 -14.22 10.74
CA ARG A 123 6.65 -13.50 11.86
C ARG A 123 5.61 -14.37 12.54
N LEU A 124 5.54 -14.27 13.87
CA LEU A 124 4.50 -14.91 14.67
C LEU A 124 3.32 -13.97 14.84
N SER A 125 2.18 -14.36 14.28
CA SER A 125 0.92 -13.67 14.52
C SER A 125 0.38 -14.09 15.89
N ARG A 126 0.51 -13.19 16.87
CA ARG A 126 -0.20 -13.26 18.15
C ARG A 126 -1.69 -12.97 17.95
N MET A 127 -2.52 -13.45 18.86
CA MET A 127 -3.95 -13.14 18.92
C MET A 127 -4.36 -12.66 20.30
N LYS A 128 -5.35 -11.78 20.34
CA LYS A 128 -6.07 -11.43 21.56
C LYS A 128 -7.07 -12.54 21.86
N ILE A 129 -7.07 -13.01 23.10
CA ILE A 129 -7.92 -14.12 23.54
C ILE A 129 -8.89 -13.59 24.60
N ALA A 130 -10.07 -14.21 24.72
CA ALA A 130 -11.06 -13.90 25.74
C ALA A 130 -10.47 -14.01 27.15
N SER A 131 -10.63 -12.94 27.95
CA SER A 131 -10.10 -12.78 29.31
C SER A 131 -10.44 -13.94 30.27
N LYS A 132 -11.51 -14.69 30.00
CA LYS A 132 -11.97 -15.82 30.80
C LYS A 132 -10.93 -16.95 30.99
N TYR A 133 -9.97 -17.09 30.08
CA TYR A 133 -8.93 -18.12 30.20
C TYR A 133 -7.70 -17.68 31.01
N ARG A 134 -7.65 -16.41 31.44
CA ARG A 134 -6.44 -15.83 32.03
C ARG A 134 -6.18 -16.49 33.38
N GLY A 135 -4.98 -17.01 33.56
CA GLY A 135 -4.63 -17.76 34.77
C GLY A 135 -5.06 -19.23 34.77
N LEU A 136 -5.87 -19.67 33.80
CA LEU A 136 -6.30 -21.07 33.69
C LEU A 136 -5.29 -21.91 32.89
N ILE A 137 -4.79 -21.35 31.79
CA ILE A 137 -3.88 -22.04 30.88
C ILE A 137 -2.91 -21.05 30.24
N SER A 138 -1.68 -21.49 29.99
CA SER A 138 -0.69 -20.73 29.24
C SER A 138 -0.84 -20.98 27.73
N VAL A 139 -0.86 -19.92 26.92
CA VAL A 139 -1.08 -20.01 25.46
C VAL A 139 0.09 -19.39 24.72
N VAL A 140 0.79 -20.22 23.94
CA VAL A 140 1.98 -19.81 23.18
C VAL A 140 1.79 -20.10 21.69
N PHE A 141 2.09 -19.12 20.84
CA PHE A 141 2.13 -19.29 19.39
C PHE A 141 3.57 -19.53 18.92
N THR A 142 3.77 -20.46 18.00
CA THR A 142 5.10 -20.75 17.42
C THR A 142 5.05 -21.00 15.91
N TYR A 143 6.23 -21.12 15.30
CA TYR A 143 6.40 -21.26 13.87
C TYR A 143 6.02 -22.66 13.39
N LYS A 144 5.74 -22.78 12.09
CA LYS A 144 5.46 -24.07 11.44
C LYS A 144 6.62 -25.05 11.63
N TRP A 145 7.84 -24.64 11.28
CA TRP A 145 9.02 -25.50 11.36
C TRP A 145 9.26 -26.09 12.75
N LYS A 146 9.04 -25.29 13.81
CA LYS A 146 9.18 -25.77 15.19
C LYS A 146 8.06 -26.73 15.57
N GLY A 147 6.82 -26.45 15.16
CA GLY A 147 5.71 -27.38 15.35
C GLY A 147 5.96 -28.73 14.69
N ASP A 148 6.41 -28.72 13.43
CA ASP A 148 6.74 -29.94 12.68
C ASP A 148 7.90 -30.72 13.35
N GLU A 149 8.92 -30.03 13.87
CA GLU A 149 10.01 -30.65 14.65
C GLU A 149 9.50 -31.38 15.91
N LEU A 150 8.61 -30.73 16.67
CA LEU A 150 7.99 -31.33 17.85
C LEU A 150 7.12 -32.53 17.48
N ILE A 151 6.38 -32.45 16.38
CA ILE A 151 5.58 -33.55 15.85
C ILE A 151 6.48 -34.75 15.49
N MET A 152 7.60 -34.52 14.81
CA MET A 152 8.57 -35.59 14.48
C MET A 152 9.15 -36.26 15.72
N LEU A 153 9.46 -35.48 16.78
CA LEU A 153 9.93 -36.04 18.04
C LEU A 153 8.86 -36.94 18.69
N LEU A 154 7.59 -36.51 18.68
CA LEU A 154 6.49 -37.33 19.19
C LEU A 154 6.28 -38.61 18.37
N ASP A 155 6.39 -38.55 17.03
CA ASP A 155 6.27 -39.73 16.16
C ASP A 155 7.40 -40.75 16.37
N SER A 156 8.55 -40.29 16.86
CA SER A 156 9.67 -41.17 17.20
C SER A 156 9.45 -41.98 18.48
N GLY A 157 8.35 -41.72 19.21
CA GLY A 157 8.00 -42.40 20.45
C GLY A 157 8.84 -41.98 21.66
N VAL A 158 9.62 -40.90 21.54
CA VAL A 158 10.41 -40.35 22.64
C VAL A 158 9.55 -39.37 23.46
N PRO A 159 9.45 -39.54 24.79
CA PRO A 159 8.76 -38.57 25.63
C PRO A 159 9.55 -37.25 25.66
N VAL A 160 8.86 -36.15 25.37
CA VAL A 160 9.46 -34.80 25.36
C VAL A 160 8.86 -34.00 26.51
N LEU A 161 9.71 -33.51 27.40
CA LEU A 161 9.32 -32.57 28.44
C LEU A 161 9.47 -31.14 27.92
N LEU A 162 8.45 -30.31 28.11
CA LEU A 162 8.46 -28.90 27.75
C LEU A 162 8.54 -27.99 28.97
N ASP A 163 9.30 -26.91 28.82
CA ASP A 163 9.35 -25.75 29.71
C ASP A 163 9.03 -24.47 28.91
N LEU A 164 7.94 -23.81 29.26
CA LEU A 164 7.54 -22.52 28.72
C LEU A 164 7.83 -21.45 29.76
N SER A 165 8.68 -20.49 29.40
CA SER A 165 9.04 -19.37 30.28
C SER A 165 9.02 -18.05 29.51
N VAL A 166 8.78 -16.95 30.23
CA VAL A 166 8.82 -15.60 29.65
C VAL A 166 10.25 -15.27 29.27
N ALA A 167 10.45 -14.88 28.01
CA ALA A 167 11.74 -14.40 27.51
C ALA A 167 11.85 -12.89 27.68
N ASN A 168 11.23 -12.14 26.77
CA ASN A 168 11.09 -10.70 26.88
C ASN A 168 9.64 -10.36 27.19
N PRO A 169 9.32 -9.68 28.31
CA PRO A 169 7.93 -9.42 28.70
C PRO A 169 7.24 -8.38 27.80
N CYS A 170 8.02 -7.57 27.09
CA CYS A 170 7.52 -6.45 26.28
C CYS A 170 8.48 -6.21 25.10
N VAL A 171 8.16 -6.82 23.97
CA VAL A 171 8.77 -6.56 22.67
C VAL A 171 7.80 -5.72 21.87
N THR A 172 8.25 -4.54 21.42
CA THR A 172 7.48 -3.66 20.54
C THR A 172 7.74 -4.03 19.10
N ASP A 173 6.67 -4.30 18.35
CA ASP A 173 6.79 -4.57 16.92
C ASP A 173 6.86 -3.21 16.20
N ASN A 174 8.07 -2.75 15.84
CA ASN A 174 8.29 -1.43 15.21
C ASN A 174 7.64 -1.25 13.82
N PHE A 175 6.75 -2.16 13.40
CA PHE A 175 6.31 -2.32 12.03
C PHE A 175 5.15 -1.41 11.60
N GLN A 176 4.36 -0.85 12.53
CA GLN A 176 3.43 0.21 12.15
C GLN A 176 4.20 1.42 11.58
N HIS A 177 5.43 1.64 12.05
CA HIS A 177 6.30 2.67 11.52
C HIS A 177 6.68 2.39 10.06
N ASP A 178 7.13 1.18 9.70
CA ASP A 178 7.59 0.87 8.34
C ASP A 178 6.47 0.96 7.27
N ARG A 179 5.28 0.44 7.58
CA ARG A 179 4.13 0.46 6.63
C ARG A 179 3.57 1.86 6.46
N ASN A 180 3.44 2.63 7.55
CA ASN A 180 2.93 3.99 7.49
C ASN A 180 3.96 4.94 6.86
N MET A 181 5.26 4.76 7.13
CA MET A 181 6.33 5.56 6.53
C MET A 181 6.44 5.37 5.01
N GLN A 182 6.27 4.15 4.50
CA GLN A 182 6.24 3.88 3.06
C GLN A 182 5.04 4.53 2.36
N LEU A 183 3.85 4.45 2.97
CA LEU A 183 2.63 5.05 2.41
C LEU A 183 2.68 6.58 2.38
N VAL A 184 3.23 7.20 3.43
CA VAL A 184 3.41 8.65 3.50
C VAL A 184 4.41 9.14 2.46
N SER A 185 5.51 8.41 2.25
CA SER A 185 6.53 8.74 1.24
C SER A 185 5.99 8.68 -0.19
N ILE A 186 5.27 7.59 -0.54
CA ILE A 186 4.67 7.43 -1.88
C ILE A 186 3.63 8.51 -2.14
N SER A 187 2.79 8.83 -1.15
CA SER A 187 1.75 9.86 -1.28
C SER A 187 2.36 11.25 -1.51
N PHE A 188 3.45 11.58 -0.80
CA PHE A 188 4.16 12.85 -0.96
C PHE A 188 4.79 12.97 -2.36
N LEU A 189 5.41 11.90 -2.87
CA LEU A 189 5.97 11.88 -4.22
C LEU A 189 4.89 12.08 -5.29
N CYS A 190 3.74 11.40 -5.15
CA CYS A 190 2.59 11.60 -6.04
C CYS A 190 2.08 13.04 -6.01
N PHE A 191 1.98 13.65 -4.82
CA PHE A 191 1.56 15.05 -4.69
C PHE A 191 2.52 16.02 -5.38
N ILE A 192 3.83 15.83 -5.23
CA ILE A 192 4.85 16.64 -5.93
C ILE A 192 4.67 16.51 -7.45
N VAL A 193 4.53 15.30 -7.98
CA VAL A 193 4.36 15.09 -9.43
C VAL A 193 3.07 15.75 -9.95
N LEU A 194 1.97 15.67 -9.19
CA LEU A 194 0.70 16.30 -9.55
C LEU A 194 0.81 17.83 -9.60
N THR A 195 1.46 18.44 -8.60
CA THR A 195 1.64 19.91 -8.56
C THR A 195 2.51 20.41 -9.71
N ILE A 196 3.61 19.71 -10.04
CA ILE A 196 4.46 20.06 -11.18
C ILE A 196 3.68 19.94 -12.49
N SER A 197 2.91 18.87 -12.67
CA SER A 197 2.10 18.64 -13.87
C SER A 197 1.02 19.72 -14.05
N LEU A 198 0.36 20.10 -12.95
CA LEU A 198 -0.66 21.16 -12.96
C LEU A 198 -0.05 22.52 -13.29
N ALA A 199 1.09 22.87 -12.70
CA ALA A 199 1.79 24.11 -13.01
C ALA A 199 2.20 24.20 -14.48
N TRP A 200 2.68 23.09 -15.06
CA TRP A 200 3.06 23.01 -16.47
C TRP A 200 1.85 23.19 -17.38
N LEU A 201 0.70 22.59 -17.04
CA LEU A 201 -0.54 22.74 -17.78
C LEU A 201 -1.04 24.19 -17.75
N VAL A 202 -1.06 24.83 -16.58
CA VAL A 202 -1.44 26.24 -16.46
C VAL A 202 -0.54 27.13 -17.32
N PHE A 203 0.77 26.92 -17.24
CA PHE A 203 1.74 27.68 -18.04
C PHE A 203 1.52 27.47 -19.54
N TYR A 204 1.32 26.23 -19.98
CA TYR A 204 1.00 25.90 -21.36
C TYR A 204 -0.26 26.64 -21.86
N HIS A 205 -1.33 26.65 -21.06
CA HIS A 205 -2.56 27.35 -21.44
C HIS A 205 -2.38 28.86 -21.51
N VAL A 206 -1.64 29.46 -20.56
CA VAL A 206 -1.36 30.90 -20.57
C VAL A 206 -0.51 31.28 -21.78
N GLN A 207 0.54 30.51 -22.08
CA GLN A 207 1.36 30.72 -23.28
C GLN A 207 0.53 30.61 -24.56
N ARG A 208 -0.24 29.52 -24.69
CA ARG A 208 -1.09 29.29 -25.85
C ARG A 208 -2.13 30.40 -26.04
N TYR A 209 -2.73 30.89 -24.96
CA TYR A 209 -3.68 31.99 -25.01
C TYR A 209 -3.02 33.29 -25.50
N ARG A 210 -1.83 33.61 -24.99
CA ARG A 210 -1.06 34.78 -25.43
C ARG A 210 -0.66 34.67 -26.91
N ASP A 211 -0.27 33.49 -27.37
CA ASP A 211 0.09 33.24 -28.76
C ASP A 211 -1.09 33.43 -29.71
N ILE A 212 -2.28 32.95 -29.33
CA ILE A 212 -3.52 33.15 -30.11
C ILE A 212 -3.86 34.64 -30.18
N GLN A 213 -3.83 35.35 -29.04
CA GLN A 213 -4.09 36.80 -29.03
C GLN A 213 -3.07 37.60 -29.84
N ALA A 214 -1.79 37.20 -29.82
CA ALA A 214 -0.76 37.84 -30.64
C ALA A 214 -1.00 37.61 -32.15
N ARG A 215 -1.52 36.43 -32.52
CA ARG A 215 -1.91 36.14 -33.91
C ARG A 215 -3.14 36.94 -34.33
N GLU A 216 -4.14 37.08 -33.47
CA GLU A 216 -5.34 37.88 -33.75
C GLU A 216 -5.00 39.36 -34.00
N ARG A 217 -4.11 39.96 -33.20
CA ARG A 217 -3.66 41.35 -33.43
C ARG A 217 -2.93 41.53 -34.76
N LYS A 218 -2.10 40.57 -35.15
CA LYS A 218 -1.38 40.62 -36.45
C LYS A 218 -2.36 40.46 -37.61
N ALA A 219 -3.31 39.52 -37.51
CA ALA A 219 -4.34 39.31 -38.53
C ALA A 219 -5.20 40.56 -38.75
N GLY A 220 -5.64 41.24 -37.69
CA GLY A 220 -6.38 42.50 -37.79
C GLY A 220 -5.57 43.63 -38.44
N GLY A 221 -4.25 43.66 -38.23
CA GLY A 221 -3.37 44.64 -38.85
C GLY A 221 -3.21 44.43 -40.36
N TYR A 222 -3.13 43.19 -40.84
CA TYR A 222 -3.11 42.89 -42.28
C TYR A 222 -4.43 43.27 -42.95
N THR A 223 -5.58 42.98 -42.31
CA THR A 223 -6.88 43.34 -42.90
C THR A 223 -7.09 44.86 -42.98
N GLU A 224 -6.62 45.63 -41.99
CA GLU A 224 -6.72 47.09 -42.03
C GLU A 224 -5.75 47.71 -43.07
N ALA A 225 -4.55 47.15 -43.21
CA ALA A 225 -3.59 47.57 -44.23
C ALA A 225 -4.10 47.27 -45.65
N ASP A 226 -4.69 46.10 -45.86
CA ASP A 226 -5.27 45.68 -47.14
C ASP A 226 -6.50 46.55 -47.49
N GLU A 227 -7.35 46.90 -46.52
CA GLU A 227 -8.48 47.81 -46.74
C GLU A 227 -8.02 49.22 -47.15
N LYS A 228 -6.95 49.74 -46.51
CA LYS A 228 -6.36 51.04 -46.87
C LYS A 228 -5.73 51.00 -48.26
N ALA A 229 -5.02 49.92 -48.61
CA ALA A 229 -4.44 49.74 -49.94
C ALA A 229 -5.54 49.67 -51.01
N LEU A 230 -6.63 48.95 -50.77
CA LEU A 230 -7.77 48.87 -51.70
C LEU A 230 -8.45 50.23 -51.93
N LYS A 231 -8.54 51.10 -50.90
CA LYS A 231 -9.12 52.44 -51.01
C LYS A 231 -8.20 53.44 -51.73
N ALA A 232 -6.89 53.22 -51.74
CA ALA A 232 -5.91 54.12 -52.35
C ALA A 232 -5.81 53.97 -53.89
N ILE A 233 -6.32 52.87 -54.46
CA ILE A 233 -6.29 52.64 -55.91
C ILE A 233 -7.19 53.67 -56.61
N PRO A 234 -6.67 54.47 -57.56
CA PRO A 234 -7.44 55.50 -58.23
C PRO A 234 -8.59 54.88 -59.03
N THR A 235 -9.77 55.47 -58.89
CA THR A 235 -10.95 55.11 -59.68
C THR A 235 -11.11 56.08 -60.84
N LYS A 236 -11.32 55.55 -62.03
CA LYS A 236 -11.67 56.31 -63.22
C LYS A 236 -13.07 55.91 -63.65
N THR A 237 -13.92 56.90 -63.91
CA THR A 237 -15.23 56.67 -64.55
C THR A 237 -15.03 56.66 -66.05
N ILE A 238 -15.45 55.58 -66.71
CA ILE A 238 -15.30 55.40 -68.15
C ILE A 238 -16.21 56.40 -68.88
N LYS A 239 -15.61 57.29 -69.66
CA LYS A 239 -16.37 58.25 -70.49
C LYS A 239 -16.80 57.57 -71.80
N ALA A 240 -17.90 58.01 -72.40
CA ALA A 240 -18.45 57.43 -73.63
C ALA A 240 -17.51 57.46 -74.86
N ASN A 241 -16.35 58.14 -74.77
CA ASN A 241 -15.35 58.27 -75.83
C ASN A 241 -13.95 57.76 -75.39
N ASP A 242 -13.87 56.98 -74.30
CA ASP A 242 -12.62 56.34 -73.86
C ASP A 242 -12.30 55.10 -74.71
N LYS A 243 -11.02 54.85 -74.98
CA LYS A 243 -10.55 53.71 -75.78
C LYS A 243 -11.03 52.33 -75.26
N LEU A 244 -11.29 52.25 -73.95
CA LEU A 244 -11.78 51.05 -73.25
C LEU A 244 -13.20 50.61 -73.67
N VAL A 245 -13.99 51.50 -74.29
CA VAL A 245 -15.34 51.19 -74.82
C VAL A 245 -15.29 50.93 -76.34
N LEU A 246 -14.25 51.44 -77.01
CA LEU A 246 -14.06 51.32 -78.45
C LEU A 246 -13.32 50.03 -78.85
N ASP A 247 -12.60 49.41 -77.92
CA ASP A 247 -11.91 48.14 -78.10
C ASP A 247 -12.68 47.03 -77.35
N GLU A 248 -13.44 46.21 -78.08
CA GLU A 248 -14.25 45.10 -77.52
C GLU A 248 -13.40 43.97 -76.88
N SER A 249 -12.06 44.09 -76.92
CA SER A 249 -11.14 43.09 -76.37
C SER A 249 -10.82 43.28 -74.88
N GLU A 250 -11.18 44.40 -74.26
CA GLU A 250 -10.92 44.67 -72.84
C GLU A 250 -12.16 44.39 -71.96
N CYS A 251 -12.10 43.32 -71.16
CA CYS A 251 -13.13 42.93 -70.20
C CYS A 251 -12.68 43.15 -68.75
N CYS A 252 -13.64 43.25 -67.82
CA CYS A 252 -13.34 43.29 -66.39
C CYS A 252 -12.60 42.02 -65.94
N ALA A 253 -11.43 42.16 -65.30
CA ALA A 253 -10.64 40.99 -64.86
C ALA A 253 -11.33 40.12 -63.78
N ILE A 254 -12.40 40.62 -63.15
CA ILE A 254 -13.12 39.93 -62.07
C ILE A 254 -14.37 39.23 -62.61
N CYS A 255 -15.21 39.93 -63.38
CA CYS A 255 -16.47 39.40 -63.89
C CYS A 255 -16.47 39.06 -65.38
N ILE A 256 -15.39 39.37 -66.12
CA ILE A 256 -15.18 39.06 -67.55
C ILE A 256 -16.22 39.71 -68.47
N ASP A 257 -16.97 40.69 -67.97
CA ASP A 257 -17.94 41.45 -68.75
C ASP A 257 -17.27 42.63 -69.48
N PRO A 258 -17.77 43.03 -70.68
CA PRO A 258 -17.27 44.21 -71.39
C PRO A 258 -17.66 45.50 -70.69
N TYR A 259 -16.76 46.49 -70.71
CA TYR A 259 -16.96 47.78 -70.05
C TYR A 259 -18.06 48.62 -70.72
N LYS A 260 -18.90 49.27 -69.92
CA LYS A 260 -19.95 50.20 -70.37
C LYS A 260 -19.61 51.64 -70.02
N ALA A 261 -20.19 52.58 -70.77
CA ALA A 261 -20.07 54.00 -70.43
C ALA A 261 -20.66 54.28 -69.03
N ALA A 262 -19.95 55.09 -68.24
CA ALA A 262 -20.22 55.39 -66.83
C ALA A 262 -19.85 54.31 -65.80
N ASP A 263 -19.24 53.19 -66.20
CA ASP A 263 -18.68 52.23 -65.24
C ASP A 263 -17.52 52.84 -64.46
N ILE A 264 -17.44 52.51 -63.17
CA ILE A 264 -16.35 52.94 -62.28
C ILE A 264 -15.34 51.80 -62.22
N VAL A 265 -14.19 52.01 -62.83
CA VAL A 265 -13.10 51.03 -62.82
C VAL A 265 -11.96 51.53 -61.95
N ARG A 266 -11.33 50.58 -61.23
CA ARG A 266 -10.08 50.83 -60.51
C ARG A 266 -8.94 50.52 -61.47
N THR A 267 -8.11 51.52 -61.74
CA THR A 267 -6.94 51.34 -62.60
C THR A 267 -5.74 51.08 -61.70
N LEU A 268 -5.13 49.91 -61.85
CA LEU A 268 -3.92 49.50 -61.15
C LEU A 268 -2.67 50.06 -61.83
#